data_AF-A0A2V6PV18-F1
#
_entry.id   AF-A0A2V6PV18-F1
#
_cell.length_a   1.000
_cell.length_b   1.000
_cell.length_c   1.000
_cell.angle_alpha   90.00
_cell.angle_beta   90.00
_cell.angle_gamma   90.00
#
_symmetry.space_group_name_H-M   'P 1'
#
loop_
_entity.id
_entity.type
_entity.pdbx_description
1 polymer ?
#
loop_
_entity_poly.entity_id
_entity_poly.type
_entity_poly.pdbx_seq_one_letter_code
_entity_poly.pdbx_strand_id
1 'polypeptide(L)'
;MPKEFPNPKHEEPASRRRLRCFERRVSSFIRHSSFVIRHLAAGSKTPSPVAAEVTRLTLLQRERKKSEPRYLGCYFFDGLSAGPSPIGTLLAVVLLFSASDFSIAAAEESPGKVSSLEFQLPSSAGKKSDPALHLRGKDARQQLLVTGTLDDGAARDFTRQVAYSVAPDGIVKIDRNGRVTPLGDGTATVTARGPDGLNATLAVEVERFQELAPVNFPNQIVPIFTKTGCNSGGCHGKSSGQNGFRLSLLGFEPTEDYEHLVKEARGRRLFPASPENSLLLLKATGALPHGGGKRLDKDSDDYNLLARWISEGMPYGKTSDPTVAAIEVLPTERTMPLGGEQQLVVMARYTDGSIEDVTRSALYEPNDKEMARSDETGYLKLFEQPGDVAVMVRYQARVAVFRATVPLGAPVAHLPPAKNLIDELVFKKLKAVGMPPSGISDDATFLRRASIDIAGRLPTAEEAQQFLADKDPGKRDKWIDTLVGSADYADYFANKWSALLRNKRTDAKQTRNTYAFHAWIRDSLLENKPFDRFVREILTASGDIEDNPAV
;
A
#
# COMPACT_ATOMS: atom_id res chain seq x y z
N MET A 1 -39.58 74.82 28.47
CA MET A 1 -38.56 75.37 29.40
C MET A 1 -37.66 74.21 29.86
N PRO A 2 -36.37 74.45 30.17
CA PRO A 2 -35.23 74.00 29.35
C PRO A 2 -34.31 72.98 30.08
N LYS A 3 -33.30 72.44 29.37
CA LYS A 3 -31.85 72.52 29.71
C LYS A 3 -31.00 71.56 28.87
N GLU A 4 -29.94 72.08 28.24
CA GLU A 4 -28.77 71.34 27.76
C GLU A 4 -27.82 71.00 28.91
N PHE A 5 -27.07 69.89 28.78
CA PHE A 5 -25.63 69.69 29.15
C PHE A 5 -25.18 68.26 28.73
N PRO A 6 -23.86 67.91 28.68
CA PRO A 6 -23.23 67.33 27.49
C PRO A 6 -22.72 65.86 27.61
N ASN A 7 -22.21 65.38 26.48
CA ASN A 7 -21.68 64.05 26.14
C ASN A 7 -20.51 63.52 27.02
N PRO A 8 -20.47 62.23 27.42
CA PRO A 8 -19.28 61.60 27.97
C PRO A 8 -18.44 60.87 26.89
N LYS A 9 -17.11 61.04 26.98
CA LYS A 9 -16.12 60.33 26.18
C LYS A 9 -16.10 58.84 26.54
N HIS A 10 -16.21 57.96 25.54
CA HIS A 10 -15.98 56.51 25.70
C HIS A 10 -14.49 56.17 25.64
N GLU A 11 -13.95 55.55 26.70
CA GLU A 11 -12.69 54.81 26.68
C GLU A 11 -12.87 53.42 26.06
N GLU A 12 -11.95 53.02 25.17
CA GLU A 12 -11.92 51.70 24.50
C GLU A 12 -11.12 50.70 25.37
N PRO A 13 -11.60 49.44 25.56
CA PRO A 13 -10.97 48.48 26.46
C PRO A 13 -9.60 47.96 25.98
N ALA A 14 -8.71 47.69 26.94
CA ALA A 14 -7.28 47.36 26.75
C ALA A 14 -6.98 46.13 25.86
N SER A 15 -7.96 45.26 25.59
CA SER A 15 -7.83 44.11 24.70
C SER A 15 -7.70 44.52 23.22
N ARG A 16 -8.34 45.63 22.80
CA ARG A 16 -8.24 46.14 21.42
C ARG A 16 -6.93 46.91 21.14
N ARG A 17 -6.27 47.46 22.17
CA ARG A 17 -4.92 48.07 22.03
C ARG A 17 -3.81 47.03 21.80
N ARG A 18 -3.95 45.82 22.36
CA ARG A 18 -2.96 44.74 22.18
C ARG A 18 -3.00 44.11 20.78
N LEU A 19 -4.18 43.97 20.18
CA LEU A 19 -4.33 43.47 18.80
C LEU A 19 -3.75 44.44 17.76
N ARG A 20 -4.02 45.76 17.89
CA ARG A 20 -3.49 46.77 16.95
C ARG A 20 -1.96 46.95 17.05
N CYS A 21 -1.36 46.70 18.22
CA CYS A 21 0.11 46.68 18.37
C CYS A 21 0.76 45.45 17.72
N PHE A 22 0.09 44.30 17.75
CA PHE A 22 0.57 43.06 17.13
C PHE A 22 0.50 43.14 15.60
N GLU A 23 -0.60 43.64 15.03
CA GLU A 23 -0.74 43.83 13.58
C GLU A 23 0.24 44.86 12.99
N ARG A 24 0.55 45.94 13.75
CA ARG A 24 1.55 46.93 13.33
C ARG A 24 2.99 46.39 13.36
N ARG A 25 3.34 45.50 14.29
CA ARG A 25 4.67 44.86 14.34
C ARG A 25 4.87 43.85 13.21
N VAL A 26 3.85 43.08 12.86
CA VAL A 26 3.90 42.11 11.75
C VAL A 26 3.97 42.83 10.39
N SER A 27 3.23 43.92 10.20
CA SER A 27 3.26 44.72 8.96
C SER A 27 4.59 45.47 8.77
N SER A 28 5.23 45.93 9.85
CA SER A 28 6.56 46.56 9.81
C SER A 28 7.66 45.56 9.45
N PHE A 29 7.59 44.33 9.99
CA PHE A 29 8.54 43.26 9.71
C PHE A 29 8.48 42.82 8.24
N ILE A 30 7.28 42.65 7.68
CA ILE A 30 7.07 42.28 6.27
C ILE A 30 7.57 43.38 5.31
N ARG A 31 7.44 44.67 5.66
CA ARG A 31 7.98 45.77 4.84
C ARG A 31 9.51 45.86 4.90
N HIS A 32 10.13 45.58 6.05
CA HIS A 32 11.59 45.53 6.17
C HIS A 32 12.19 44.35 5.39
N SER A 33 11.56 43.16 5.45
CA SER A 33 12.00 41.99 4.68
C SER A 33 11.90 42.21 3.17
N SER A 34 10.89 42.95 2.71
CA SER A 34 10.69 43.28 1.29
C SER A 34 11.71 44.30 0.74
N PHE A 35 12.28 45.16 1.60
CA PHE A 35 13.29 46.15 1.21
C PHE A 35 14.69 45.54 1.08
N VAL A 36 15.04 44.60 1.97
CA VAL A 36 16.32 43.87 1.95
C VAL A 36 16.41 42.94 0.73
N ILE A 37 15.30 42.31 0.33
CA ILE A 37 15.25 41.42 -0.84
C ILE A 37 15.39 42.19 -2.17
N ARG A 38 14.93 43.46 -2.24
CA ARG A 38 15.10 44.29 -3.45
C ARG A 38 16.52 44.78 -3.68
N HIS A 39 17.35 44.91 -2.64
CA HIS A 39 18.76 45.33 -2.79
C HIS A 39 19.71 44.18 -3.14
N LEU A 40 19.38 42.93 -2.77
CA LEU A 40 20.22 41.76 -3.09
C LEU A 40 19.98 41.20 -4.52
N ALA A 41 18.95 41.67 -5.22
CA ALA A 41 18.61 41.21 -6.57
C ALA A 41 19.20 42.07 -7.72
N ALA A 42 19.96 43.12 -7.43
CA ALA A 42 20.49 44.05 -8.45
C ALA A 42 21.89 43.69 -9.00
N GLY A 43 22.43 42.51 -8.71
CA GLY A 43 23.86 42.23 -8.96
C GLY A 43 24.26 40.84 -9.46
N SER A 44 23.37 39.99 -10.00
CA SER A 44 23.82 38.75 -10.65
C SER A 44 22.88 38.28 -11.77
N LYS A 45 23.45 37.84 -12.89
CA LYS A 45 22.74 37.44 -14.13
C LYS A 45 22.43 35.93 -14.22
N THR A 46 22.19 35.25 -13.10
CA THR A 46 21.73 33.85 -13.09
C THR A 46 20.82 33.58 -11.88
N PRO A 47 19.60 33.04 -12.05
CA PRO A 47 18.69 32.80 -10.93
C PRO A 47 19.14 31.60 -10.08
N SER A 48 19.21 31.79 -8.77
CA SER A 48 19.51 30.75 -7.78
C SER A 48 18.34 29.75 -7.64
N PRO A 49 18.61 28.43 -7.51
CA PRO A 49 17.59 27.39 -7.27
C PRO A 49 16.70 27.65 -6.06
N VAL A 50 17.22 28.39 -5.07
CA VAL A 50 16.50 28.76 -3.84
C VAL A 50 15.36 29.77 -4.13
N ALA A 51 15.55 30.67 -5.09
CA ALA A 51 14.55 31.67 -5.46
C ALA A 51 13.35 31.04 -6.22
N ALA A 52 13.60 29.99 -6.99
CA ALA A 52 12.57 29.23 -7.69
C ALA A 52 11.68 28.45 -6.70
N GLU A 53 12.29 27.80 -5.71
CA GLU A 53 11.56 26.98 -4.72
C GLU A 53 10.74 27.82 -3.75
N VAL A 54 11.24 29.00 -3.36
CA VAL A 54 10.48 29.96 -2.52
C VAL A 54 9.29 30.55 -3.29
N THR A 55 9.44 30.83 -4.59
CA THR A 55 8.33 31.33 -5.41
C THR A 55 7.24 30.26 -5.59
N ARG A 56 7.64 28.99 -5.76
CA ARG A 56 6.74 27.83 -5.84
C ARG A 56 5.94 27.62 -4.55
N LEU A 57 6.60 27.72 -3.39
CA LEU A 57 5.96 27.61 -2.08
C LEU A 57 4.99 28.77 -1.77
N THR A 58 5.32 29.98 -2.23
CA THR A 58 4.47 31.17 -2.03
C THR A 58 3.19 31.11 -2.87
N LEU A 59 3.24 30.53 -4.09
CA LEU A 59 2.08 30.28 -4.93
C LEU A 59 1.18 29.16 -4.36
N LEU A 60 1.77 28.06 -3.89
CA LEU A 60 1.04 26.94 -3.26
C LEU A 60 0.30 27.35 -1.96
N GLN A 61 0.83 28.32 -1.20
CA GLN A 61 0.14 28.87 -0.03
C GLN A 61 -1.03 29.80 -0.40
N ARG A 62 -1.02 30.42 -1.58
CA ARG A 62 -2.09 31.30 -2.04
C ARG A 62 -3.31 30.53 -2.54
N GLU A 63 -3.10 29.35 -3.14
CA GLU A 63 -4.19 28.49 -3.64
C GLU A 63 -4.90 27.69 -2.53
N ARG A 64 -4.22 27.36 -1.43
CA ARG A 64 -4.79 26.54 -0.33
C ARG A 64 -5.65 27.29 0.70
N LYS A 65 -5.90 28.59 0.53
CA LYS A 65 -6.70 29.39 1.49
C LYS A 65 -8.23 29.15 1.47
N LYS A 66 -8.73 28.05 0.86
CA LYS A 66 -10.18 27.77 0.76
C LYS A 66 -10.71 26.51 1.48
N SER A 67 -9.92 25.82 2.31
CA SER A 67 -10.48 24.71 3.12
C SER A 67 -9.68 24.42 4.41
N GLU A 68 -10.25 24.82 5.55
CA GLU A 68 -10.15 24.32 6.95
C GLU A 68 -8.80 23.87 7.61
N PRO A 69 -8.73 23.82 8.97
CA PRO A 69 -7.52 24.20 9.71
C PRO A 69 -6.58 23.03 10.07
N ARG A 70 -5.30 23.39 10.28
CA ARG A 70 -4.23 22.49 10.74
C ARG A 70 -4.07 22.52 12.25
N TYR A 71 -3.99 21.34 12.87
CA TYR A 71 -3.21 21.13 14.09
C TYR A 71 -1.76 20.88 13.69
N LEU A 72 -0.84 21.74 14.13
CA LEU A 72 0.59 21.48 14.15
C LEU A 72 1.09 21.94 15.52
N GLY A 73 1.43 20.99 16.39
CA GLY A 73 2.01 21.26 17.70
C GLY A 73 3.43 21.80 17.52
N CYS A 74 3.65 23.04 17.93
CA CYS A 74 4.99 23.63 18.05
C CYS A 74 5.56 23.29 19.42
N TYR A 75 6.69 22.57 19.45
CA TYR A 75 7.56 22.52 20.62
C TYR A 75 8.33 23.85 20.71
N PHE A 76 8.13 24.59 21.79
CA PHE A 76 8.97 25.72 22.20
C PHE A 76 10.21 25.20 22.91
N PHE A 77 11.39 25.66 22.49
CA PHE A 77 12.56 25.79 23.34
C PHE A 77 12.58 27.22 23.86
N ASP A 78 12.47 27.39 25.18
CA ASP A 78 12.78 28.64 25.86
C ASP A 78 14.06 28.45 26.68
N GLY A 79 14.96 29.42 26.58
CA GLY A 79 16.07 29.60 27.52
C GLY A 79 17.34 30.17 26.91
N LEU A 80 17.44 31.51 26.86
CA LEU A 80 18.60 32.29 27.38
C LEU A 80 18.38 33.79 27.20
N SER A 81 18.55 34.53 28.29
CA SER A 81 18.45 35.99 28.40
C SER A 81 19.83 36.66 28.29
N ALA A 82 19.87 37.85 27.67
CA ALA A 82 20.65 39.06 28.03
C ALA A 82 20.96 39.91 26.77
N GLY A 83 20.66 41.22 26.81
CA GLY A 83 20.98 42.21 25.75
C GLY A 83 22.38 42.84 25.90
N PRO A 84 22.66 44.04 25.33
CA PRO A 84 22.61 44.41 23.92
C PRO A 84 23.93 45.05 23.37
N SER A 85 24.46 44.55 22.22
CA SER A 85 25.27 45.21 21.13
C SER A 85 26.56 46.01 21.46
N PRO A 86 27.39 46.47 20.49
CA PRO A 86 27.59 46.08 19.08
C PRO A 86 29.10 45.83 18.74
N ILE A 87 29.39 45.67 17.45
CA ILE A 87 30.70 45.72 16.75
C ILE A 87 31.15 44.36 16.22
N GLY A 88 31.18 44.27 14.90
CA GLY A 88 31.51 43.07 14.15
C GLY A 88 33.00 42.82 14.09
N THR A 89 33.36 41.58 13.79
CA THR A 89 34.55 41.21 13.02
C THR A 89 34.30 39.83 12.43
N LEU A 90 34.46 39.76 11.11
CA LEU A 90 34.61 38.55 10.31
C LEU A 90 35.71 37.67 10.91
N LEU A 91 35.49 36.40 11.21
CA LEU A 91 36.59 35.42 11.17
C LEU A 91 36.04 34.01 10.94
N ALA A 92 36.52 33.42 9.84
CA ALA A 92 36.32 32.03 9.49
C ALA A 92 36.99 31.12 10.53
N VAL A 93 36.24 30.14 11.03
CA VAL A 93 36.81 28.97 11.72
C VAL A 93 36.43 27.74 10.90
N VAL A 94 37.44 27.24 10.20
CA VAL A 94 37.46 25.94 9.55
C VAL A 94 37.41 24.88 10.67
N LEU A 95 36.28 24.19 10.80
CA LEU A 95 36.19 22.98 11.62
C LEU A 95 36.36 21.77 10.71
N LEU A 96 37.56 21.20 10.77
CA LEU A 96 37.89 19.84 10.39
C LEU A 96 36.98 18.86 11.15
N PHE A 97 35.92 18.40 10.50
CA PHE A 97 35.33 17.12 10.83
C PHE A 97 35.88 16.09 9.83
N SER A 98 36.72 15.19 10.35
CA SER A 98 37.03 13.92 9.71
C SER A 98 35.72 13.19 9.49
N ALA A 99 35.18 13.27 8.27
CA ALA A 99 34.19 12.34 7.80
C ALA A 99 34.88 10.98 7.74
N SER A 100 34.62 10.14 8.76
CA SER A 100 34.77 8.71 8.59
C SER A 100 33.73 8.31 7.56
N ASP A 101 34.14 8.30 6.28
CA ASP A 101 33.33 7.79 5.18
C ASP A 101 32.98 6.34 5.49
N PHE A 102 31.81 6.11 6.08
CA PHE A 102 31.11 4.84 5.96
C PHE A 102 30.59 4.77 4.52
N SER A 103 31.52 4.57 3.58
CA SER A 103 31.20 4.00 2.29
C SER A 103 30.74 2.57 2.56
N ILE A 104 29.43 2.35 2.65
CA ILE A 104 28.87 1.05 2.34
C ILE A 104 29.18 0.87 0.86
N ALA A 105 30.30 0.24 0.55
CA ALA A 105 30.48 -0.39 -0.74
C ALA A 105 29.33 -1.39 -0.83
N ALA A 106 28.30 -1.04 -1.60
CA ALA A 106 27.40 -2.05 -2.14
C ALA A 106 28.33 -3.02 -2.85
N ALA A 107 28.56 -4.18 -2.25
CA ALA A 107 29.27 -5.24 -2.94
C ALA A 107 28.46 -5.46 -4.22
N GLU A 108 29.06 -5.14 -5.38
CA GLU A 108 28.62 -5.69 -6.65
C GLU A 108 28.86 -7.20 -6.55
N GLU A 109 27.97 -7.90 -5.84
CA GLU A 109 27.86 -9.34 -5.96
C GLU A 109 27.46 -9.59 -7.41
N SER A 110 28.42 -10.09 -8.19
CA SER A 110 28.14 -10.82 -9.42
C SER A 110 26.94 -11.72 -9.12
N PRO A 111 25.85 -11.66 -9.90
CA PRO A 111 24.73 -12.57 -9.70
C PRO A 111 25.33 -13.97 -9.70
N GLY A 112 25.21 -14.68 -8.57
CA GLY A 112 25.79 -16.01 -8.41
C GLY A 112 25.47 -16.86 -9.64
N LYS A 113 26.37 -17.78 -9.99
CA LYS A 113 26.12 -18.62 -11.17
C LYS A 113 24.82 -19.40 -10.95
N VAL A 114 24.04 -19.56 -12.02
CA VAL A 114 22.79 -20.30 -11.98
C VAL A 114 23.13 -21.79 -11.91
N SER A 115 22.63 -22.48 -10.90
CA SER A 115 22.85 -23.92 -10.68
C SER A 115 21.74 -24.78 -11.32
N SER A 116 20.51 -24.27 -11.38
CA SER A 116 19.36 -24.99 -11.94
C SER A 116 18.27 -24.05 -12.45
N LEU A 117 17.46 -24.53 -13.39
CA LEU A 117 16.24 -23.87 -13.86
C LEU A 117 15.05 -24.80 -13.68
N GLU A 118 13.91 -24.26 -13.28
CA GLU A 118 12.66 -24.99 -13.15
C GLU A 118 11.45 -24.15 -13.54
N PHE A 119 10.42 -24.82 -14.05
CA PHE A 119 9.09 -24.23 -14.16
C PHE A 119 8.42 -24.31 -12.79
N GLN A 120 8.05 -23.16 -12.24
CA GLN A 120 7.26 -23.11 -11.03
C GLN A 120 5.78 -23.20 -11.41
N LEU A 121 5.16 -24.34 -11.09
CA LEU A 121 3.75 -24.59 -11.33
C LEU A 121 2.90 -24.29 -10.08
N PRO A 122 1.61 -23.97 -10.25
CA PRO A 122 0.67 -23.85 -9.15
C PRO A 122 0.58 -25.12 -8.31
N SER A 123 0.31 -24.96 -7.00
CA SER A 123 0.19 -26.03 -5.99
C SER A 123 -0.86 -27.12 -6.30
N SER A 124 -1.61 -26.95 -7.38
CA SER A 124 -2.60 -27.87 -7.94
C SER A 124 -2.14 -28.71 -9.12
N ALA A 125 -0.83 -28.78 -9.43
CA ALA A 125 -0.27 -29.91 -10.18
C ALA A 125 -0.34 -31.22 -9.37
N GLY A 126 -1.45 -31.42 -8.65
CA GLY A 126 -1.72 -32.48 -7.70
C GLY A 126 -2.08 -33.78 -8.42
N LYS A 127 -1.07 -34.39 -9.03
CA LYS A 127 -0.69 -35.79 -8.78
C LYS A 127 0.83 -35.81 -8.80
N LYS A 128 1.40 -36.56 -7.85
CA LYS A 128 2.85 -36.82 -7.68
C LYS A 128 3.53 -37.49 -8.90
N SER A 129 2.92 -37.45 -10.09
CA SER A 129 3.32 -38.26 -11.24
C SER A 129 3.28 -37.57 -12.61
N ASP A 130 2.90 -36.29 -12.76
CA ASP A 130 3.29 -35.56 -13.98
C ASP A 130 3.09 -34.03 -13.82
N PRO A 131 4.14 -33.19 -13.90
CA PRO A 131 4.01 -31.75 -13.93
C PRO A 131 3.57 -31.30 -15.33
N ALA A 132 2.32 -31.58 -15.70
CA ALA A 132 1.75 -31.16 -16.97
C ALA A 132 0.83 -29.93 -16.77
N LEU A 133 0.99 -28.93 -17.64
CA LEU A 133 0.09 -27.80 -17.75
C LEU A 133 -1.10 -28.19 -18.65
N HIS A 134 -2.31 -28.18 -18.11
CA HIS A 134 -3.52 -28.47 -18.88
C HIS A 134 -4.24 -27.17 -19.25
N LEU A 135 -4.49 -26.96 -20.55
CA LEU A 135 -5.21 -25.82 -21.09
C LEU A 135 -6.49 -26.32 -21.77
N ARG A 136 -7.62 -25.64 -21.51
CA ARG A 136 -8.91 -26.04 -22.07
C ARG A 136 -9.54 -24.91 -22.89
N GLY A 137 -9.83 -25.18 -24.15
CA GLY A 137 -10.45 -24.23 -25.06
C GLY A 137 -9.50 -23.18 -25.63
N LYS A 138 -9.91 -22.53 -26.72
CA LYS A 138 -9.08 -21.55 -27.45
C LYS A 138 -8.72 -20.30 -26.65
N ASP A 139 -9.50 -19.96 -25.63
CA ASP A 139 -9.34 -18.73 -24.84
C ASP A 139 -8.52 -18.96 -23.56
N ALA A 140 -8.14 -20.21 -23.26
CA ALA A 140 -7.21 -20.50 -22.18
C ALA A 140 -5.89 -19.76 -22.40
N ARG A 141 -5.33 -19.25 -21.32
CA ARG A 141 -4.02 -18.59 -21.29
C ARG A 141 -3.28 -19.11 -20.06
N GLN A 142 -1.96 -19.12 -20.13
CA GLN A 142 -1.12 -19.36 -18.97
C GLN A 142 0.10 -18.44 -19.04
N GLN A 143 0.41 -17.76 -17.95
CA GLN A 143 1.69 -17.14 -17.72
C GLN A 143 2.62 -18.19 -17.11
N LEU A 144 3.75 -18.46 -17.77
CA LEU A 144 4.80 -19.30 -17.22
C LEU A 144 5.61 -18.49 -16.19
N LEU A 145 6.17 -19.22 -15.22
CA LEU A 145 7.14 -18.72 -14.27
C LEU A 145 8.35 -19.64 -14.28
N VAL A 146 9.49 -19.12 -14.72
CA VAL A 146 10.76 -19.86 -14.72
C VAL A 146 11.64 -19.33 -13.60
N THR A 147 11.96 -20.19 -12.65
CA THR A 147 12.84 -19.86 -11.53
C THR A 147 14.21 -20.46 -11.76
N GLY A 148 15.24 -19.64 -11.60
CA GLY A 148 16.62 -20.11 -11.51
C GLY A 148 17.11 -20.07 -10.09
N THR A 149 17.72 -21.15 -9.63
CA THR A 149 18.43 -21.19 -8.35
C THR A 149 19.88 -20.83 -8.61
N LEU A 150 20.43 -19.90 -7.83
CA LEU A 150 21.83 -19.52 -7.87
C LEU A 150 22.64 -20.41 -6.90
N ASP A 151 23.96 -20.42 -7.04
CA ASP A 151 24.87 -21.21 -6.21
C ASP A 151 24.77 -20.93 -4.70
N ASP A 152 24.32 -19.75 -4.30
CA ASP A 152 24.07 -19.36 -2.90
C ASP A 152 22.69 -19.84 -2.38
N GLY A 153 21.92 -20.54 -3.22
CA GLY A 153 20.56 -20.98 -2.95
C GLY A 153 19.49 -19.90 -3.16
N ALA A 154 19.87 -18.66 -3.51
CA ALA A 154 18.92 -17.62 -3.83
C ALA A 154 18.21 -17.97 -5.14
N ALA A 155 16.90 -17.72 -5.18
CA ALA A 155 16.10 -18.05 -6.34
C ALA A 155 15.65 -16.76 -7.04
N ARG A 156 15.82 -16.71 -8.37
CA ARG A 156 15.64 -15.54 -9.24
C ARG A 156 14.68 -15.83 -10.38
N ASP A 157 14.04 -14.79 -10.89
CA ASP A 157 13.17 -14.90 -12.05
C ASP A 157 13.97 -14.93 -13.36
N PHE A 158 13.77 -16.00 -14.13
CA PHE A 158 14.34 -16.20 -15.46
C PHE A 158 13.30 -16.22 -16.58
N THR A 159 12.02 -15.99 -16.28
CA THR A 159 10.89 -16.08 -17.21
C THR A 159 11.11 -15.27 -18.47
N ARG A 160 11.65 -14.05 -18.34
CA ARG A 160 11.93 -13.15 -19.48
C ARG A 160 13.36 -13.24 -19.99
N GLN A 161 14.17 -14.13 -19.40
CA GLN A 161 15.60 -14.28 -19.69
C GLN A 161 15.93 -15.58 -20.43
N VAL A 162 14.99 -16.54 -20.48
CA VAL A 162 15.14 -17.80 -21.21
C VAL A 162 14.62 -17.71 -22.64
N ALA A 163 15.16 -18.57 -23.51
CA ALA A 163 14.61 -18.80 -24.84
C ALA A 163 13.63 -19.98 -24.80
N TYR A 164 12.37 -19.73 -25.13
CA TYR A 164 11.33 -20.75 -25.22
C TYR A 164 11.34 -21.48 -26.56
N SER A 165 11.04 -22.77 -26.53
CA SER A 165 10.74 -23.61 -27.70
C SER A 165 9.66 -24.63 -27.35
N VAL A 166 8.88 -25.05 -28.35
CA VAL A 166 7.75 -25.98 -28.21
C VAL A 166 7.95 -27.13 -29.19
N ALA A 167 7.64 -28.36 -28.79
CA ALA A 167 7.62 -29.52 -29.69
C ALA A 167 6.52 -30.52 -29.30
N PRO A 168 5.70 -31.02 -30.24
CA PRO A 168 5.61 -30.61 -31.64
C PRO A 168 5.03 -29.19 -31.81
N ASP A 169 5.30 -28.58 -32.96
CA ASP A 169 4.73 -27.30 -33.34
C ASP A 169 3.20 -27.40 -33.54
N GLY A 170 2.49 -26.28 -33.39
CA GLY A 170 1.06 -26.18 -33.70
C GLY A 170 0.10 -26.50 -32.55
N ILE A 171 0.60 -26.87 -31.37
CA ILE A 171 -0.23 -27.13 -30.17
C ILE A 171 -0.38 -25.88 -29.31
N VAL A 172 0.75 -25.24 -28.97
CA VAL A 172 0.79 -23.95 -28.25
C VAL A 172 1.84 -23.03 -28.86
N LYS A 173 1.65 -21.71 -28.71
CA LYS A 173 2.71 -20.71 -28.89
C LYS A 173 3.08 -20.09 -27.56
N ILE A 174 4.34 -19.67 -27.43
CA ILE A 174 4.84 -18.97 -26.26
C ILE A 174 5.53 -17.69 -26.72
N ASP A 175 5.17 -16.56 -26.11
CA ASP A 175 5.86 -15.30 -26.38
C ASP A 175 7.11 -15.12 -25.50
N ARG A 176 7.90 -14.08 -25.79
CA ARG A 176 9.13 -13.77 -25.02
C ARG A 176 8.91 -13.47 -23.54
N ASN A 177 7.67 -13.19 -23.14
CA ASN A 177 7.31 -12.89 -21.75
C ASN A 177 6.88 -14.16 -21.01
N GLY A 178 6.91 -15.33 -21.64
CA GLY A 178 6.47 -16.60 -21.06
C GLY A 178 4.96 -16.82 -21.14
N ARG A 179 4.23 -16.11 -22.00
CA ARG A 179 2.78 -16.30 -22.13
C ARG A 179 2.46 -17.42 -23.12
N VAL A 180 1.77 -18.46 -22.64
CA VAL A 180 1.27 -19.58 -23.45
C VAL A 180 -0.10 -19.25 -24.04
N THR A 181 -0.27 -19.54 -25.32
CA THR A 181 -1.55 -19.46 -26.04
C THR A 181 -1.79 -20.76 -26.82
N PRO A 182 -2.94 -21.43 -26.63
CA PRO A 182 -3.34 -22.60 -27.41
C PRO A 182 -3.44 -22.31 -28.92
N LEU A 183 -3.09 -23.29 -29.74
CA LEU A 183 -3.20 -23.28 -31.21
C LEU A 183 -4.03 -24.46 -31.75
N GLY A 184 -4.11 -25.57 -31.01
CA GLY A 184 -4.88 -26.76 -31.36
C GLY A 184 -4.82 -27.81 -30.25
N ASP A 185 -5.69 -28.81 -30.34
CA ASP A 185 -5.72 -29.93 -29.39
C ASP A 185 -4.47 -30.82 -29.52
N GLY A 186 -3.97 -31.33 -28.40
CA GLY A 186 -2.84 -32.27 -28.35
C GLY A 186 -1.87 -31.99 -27.21
N THR A 187 -0.77 -32.74 -27.20
CA THR A 187 0.30 -32.60 -26.19
C THR A 187 1.56 -32.02 -26.81
N ALA A 188 2.26 -31.17 -26.07
CA ALA A 188 3.54 -30.61 -26.45
C ALA A 188 4.47 -30.46 -25.24
N THR A 189 5.77 -30.45 -25.48
CA THR A 189 6.79 -30.12 -24.49
C THR A 189 7.30 -28.71 -24.73
N VAL A 190 7.22 -27.90 -23.70
CA VAL A 190 7.81 -26.56 -23.63
C VAL A 190 9.20 -26.69 -23.02
N THR A 191 10.20 -26.13 -23.69
CA THR A 191 11.58 -26.05 -23.18
C THR A 191 11.97 -24.60 -22.99
N ALA A 192 12.37 -24.24 -21.78
CA ALA A 192 13.01 -22.98 -21.43
C ALA A 192 14.53 -23.18 -21.38
N ARG A 193 15.27 -22.53 -22.29
CA ARG A 193 16.74 -22.59 -22.35
C ARG A 193 17.33 -21.32 -21.74
N GLY A 194 18.07 -21.46 -20.65
CA GLY A 194 18.73 -20.34 -19.98
C GLY A 194 20.25 -20.34 -20.20
N PRO A 195 21.00 -19.61 -19.35
CA PRO A 195 22.45 -19.50 -19.48
C PRO A 195 23.16 -20.84 -19.27
N ASP A 196 24.39 -20.95 -19.77
CA ASP A 196 25.28 -22.10 -19.61
C ASP A 196 24.69 -23.46 -20.05
N GLY A 197 23.71 -23.43 -20.96
CA GLY A 197 23.05 -24.64 -21.49
C GLY A 197 22.04 -25.29 -20.54
N LEU A 198 21.72 -24.64 -19.40
CA LEU A 198 20.68 -25.10 -18.50
C LEU A 198 19.31 -25.02 -19.19
N ASN A 199 18.54 -26.09 -19.06
CA ASN A 199 17.21 -26.19 -19.64
C ASN A 199 16.20 -26.68 -18.60
N ALA A 200 14.99 -26.16 -18.65
CA ALA A 200 13.82 -26.70 -17.96
C ALA A 200 12.78 -27.13 -18.99
N THR A 201 12.05 -28.22 -18.71
CA THR A 201 11.00 -28.74 -19.59
C THR A 201 9.66 -28.82 -18.86
N LEU A 202 8.58 -28.55 -19.57
CA LEU A 202 7.21 -28.61 -19.06
C LEU A 202 6.32 -29.29 -20.10
N ALA A 203 5.62 -30.36 -19.72
CA ALA A 203 4.59 -30.96 -20.56
C ALA A 203 3.36 -30.04 -20.57
N VAL A 204 2.73 -29.90 -21.72
CA VAL A 204 1.50 -29.12 -21.91
C VAL A 204 0.51 -29.96 -22.69
N GLU A 205 -0.73 -29.95 -22.24
CA GLU A 205 -1.85 -30.59 -22.92
C GLU A 205 -2.93 -29.55 -23.20
N VAL A 206 -3.41 -29.51 -24.44
CA VAL A 206 -4.53 -28.68 -24.86
C VAL A 206 -5.69 -29.60 -25.21
N GLU A 207 -6.85 -29.34 -24.60
CA GLU A 207 -8.08 -30.05 -24.90
C GLU A 207 -9.21 -29.10 -25.28
N ARG A 208 -10.15 -29.62 -26.10
CA ARG A 208 -11.40 -28.95 -26.47
C ARG A 208 -11.18 -27.56 -27.06
N PHE A 209 -10.11 -27.37 -27.84
CA PHE A 209 -9.73 -26.10 -28.43
C PHE A 209 -10.88 -25.46 -29.23
N GLN A 210 -11.64 -26.28 -29.96
CA GLN A 210 -12.79 -25.83 -30.74
C GLN A 210 -14.08 -25.63 -29.93
N GLU A 211 -14.14 -26.05 -28.67
CA GLU A 211 -15.32 -25.90 -27.81
C GLU A 211 -15.39 -24.46 -27.27
N LEU A 212 -16.39 -23.70 -27.73
CA LEU A 212 -16.65 -22.35 -27.27
C LEU A 212 -17.60 -22.36 -26.07
N ALA A 213 -17.05 -22.44 -24.86
CA ALA A 213 -17.83 -22.27 -23.64
C ALA A 213 -18.41 -20.84 -23.57
N PRO A 214 -19.72 -20.65 -23.30
CA PRO A 214 -20.31 -19.32 -23.18
C PRO A 214 -19.60 -18.46 -22.15
N VAL A 215 -19.43 -17.17 -22.44
CA VAL A 215 -18.79 -16.24 -21.49
C VAL A 215 -19.66 -16.04 -20.26
N ASN A 216 -19.08 -16.20 -19.07
CA ASN A 216 -19.79 -15.98 -17.81
C ASN A 216 -19.56 -14.53 -17.32
N PHE A 217 -20.64 -13.77 -17.12
CA PHE A 217 -20.54 -12.35 -16.80
C PHE A 217 -19.88 -12.08 -15.44
N PRO A 218 -20.35 -12.65 -14.30
CA PRO A 218 -19.67 -12.48 -13.01
C PRO A 218 -18.21 -12.92 -13.02
N ASN A 219 -17.90 -14.05 -13.65
CA ASN A 219 -16.57 -14.64 -13.57
C ASN A 219 -15.56 -13.99 -14.49
N GLN A 220 -15.96 -13.52 -15.68
CA GLN A 220 -15.02 -13.13 -16.73
C GLN A 220 -15.18 -11.66 -17.16
N ILE A 221 -16.37 -11.07 -17.05
CA ILE A 221 -16.61 -9.69 -17.48
C ILE A 221 -16.43 -8.69 -16.34
N VAL A 222 -16.99 -8.98 -15.16
CA VAL A 222 -16.87 -8.08 -13.99
C VAL A 222 -15.40 -7.81 -13.61
N PRO A 223 -14.47 -8.80 -13.60
CA PRO A 223 -13.07 -8.54 -13.29
C PRO A 223 -12.40 -7.53 -14.20
N ILE A 224 -12.79 -7.47 -15.49
CA ILE A 224 -12.26 -6.48 -16.44
C ILE A 224 -12.59 -5.06 -15.98
N PHE A 225 -13.80 -4.82 -15.45
CA PHE A 225 -14.18 -3.50 -14.95
C PHE A 225 -13.40 -3.10 -13.70
N THR A 226 -13.07 -4.06 -12.84
CA THR A 226 -12.23 -3.82 -11.65
C THR A 226 -10.81 -3.51 -12.05
N LYS A 227 -10.19 -4.35 -12.88
CA LYS A 227 -8.82 -4.18 -13.36
C LYS A 227 -8.62 -2.84 -14.08
N THR A 228 -9.55 -2.48 -14.96
CA THR A 228 -9.48 -1.22 -15.73
C THR A 228 -9.93 0.01 -14.93
N GLY A 229 -10.43 -0.18 -13.70
CA GLY A 229 -10.87 0.88 -12.80
C GLY A 229 -12.22 1.50 -13.16
N CYS A 230 -12.97 0.92 -14.10
CA CYS A 230 -14.30 1.39 -14.52
C CYS A 230 -15.30 1.43 -13.35
N ASN A 231 -15.26 0.42 -12.48
CA ASN A 231 -16.13 0.29 -11.30
C ASN A 231 -15.47 0.78 -9.98
N SER A 232 -14.45 1.63 -10.09
CA SER A 232 -13.86 2.31 -8.93
C SER A 232 -14.76 3.44 -8.43
N GLY A 233 -14.60 3.82 -7.16
CA GLY A 233 -15.37 4.91 -6.54
C GLY A 233 -15.16 6.29 -7.20
N GLY A 234 -14.09 6.46 -7.98
CA GLY A 234 -13.85 7.67 -8.76
C GLY A 234 -14.56 7.70 -10.14
N CYS A 235 -15.17 6.59 -10.57
CA CYS A 235 -15.78 6.42 -11.88
C CYS A 235 -17.24 5.94 -11.76
N HIS A 236 -17.58 4.78 -12.33
CA HIS A 236 -18.96 4.25 -12.31
C HIS A 236 -19.30 3.50 -11.01
N GLY A 237 -18.30 3.19 -10.18
CA GLY A 237 -18.43 2.49 -8.89
C GLY A 237 -18.94 3.34 -7.72
N LYS A 238 -19.17 4.64 -7.93
CA LYS A 238 -19.77 5.50 -6.92
C LYS A 238 -21.27 5.21 -6.80
N SER A 239 -21.84 5.38 -5.61
CA SER A 239 -23.24 5.03 -5.32
C SER A 239 -24.26 5.66 -6.27
N SER A 240 -23.99 6.88 -6.76
CA SER A 240 -24.82 7.59 -7.73
C SER A 240 -24.56 7.24 -9.20
N GLY A 241 -23.51 6.47 -9.51
CA GLY A 241 -23.02 6.25 -10.87
C GLY A 241 -22.56 7.54 -11.56
N GLN A 242 -22.01 7.43 -12.77
CA GLN A 242 -21.53 8.58 -13.54
C GLN A 242 -22.33 8.69 -14.85
N ASN A 243 -22.90 9.89 -15.11
CA ASN A 243 -23.66 10.20 -16.32
C ASN A 243 -24.78 9.20 -16.63
N GLY A 244 -25.50 8.77 -15.58
CA GLY A 244 -26.61 7.82 -15.71
C GLY A 244 -26.17 6.38 -15.98
N PHE A 245 -24.91 6.01 -15.73
CA PHE A 245 -24.44 4.62 -15.75
C PHE A 245 -23.71 4.29 -14.44
N ARG A 246 -24.09 3.16 -13.83
CA ARG A 246 -23.58 2.73 -12.53
C ARG A 246 -23.04 1.30 -12.63
N LEU A 247 -21.96 1.07 -11.91
CA LEU A 247 -21.46 -0.25 -11.56
C LEU A 247 -21.33 -0.31 -10.04
N SER A 248 -21.45 -1.50 -9.47
CA SER A 248 -21.15 -1.81 -8.09
C SER A 248 -19.67 -1.56 -7.82
N LEU A 249 -19.34 -1.05 -6.63
CA LEU A 249 -17.95 -0.76 -6.27
C LEU A 249 -17.14 -2.06 -6.35
N LEU A 250 -16.06 -2.09 -7.14
CA LEU A 250 -15.18 -3.25 -7.30
C LEU A 250 -15.87 -4.56 -7.74
N GLY A 251 -17.12 -4.50 -8.24
CA GLY A 251 -17.85 -5.67 -8.70
C GLY A 251 -18.51 -6.50 -7.58
N PHE A 252 -18.81 -5.90 -6.42
CA PHE A 252 -19.46 -6.58 -5.30
C PHE A 252 -20.88 -7.09 -5.61
N GLU A 253 -21.59 -6.48 -6.55
CA GLU A 253 -22.96 -6.85 -6.94
C GLU A 253 -23.08 -7.10 -8.46
N PRO A 254 -22.58 -8.24 -8.97
CA PRO A 254 -22.60 -8.57 -10.40
C PRO A 254 -24.00 -8.56 -11.03
N THR A 255 -25.03 -8.91 -10.26
CA THR A 255 -26.41 -8.87 -10.74
C THR A 255 -26.81 -7.44 -11.09
N GLU A 256 -26.56 -6.49 -10.18
CA GLU A 256 -26.86 -5.07 -10.42
C GLU A 256 -26.02 -4.52 -11.59
N ASP A 257 -24.74 -4.88 -11.65
CA ASP A 257 -23.86 -4.50 -12.77
C ASP A 257 -24.43 -4.91 -14.12
N TYR A 258 -24.91 -6.14 -14.21
CA TYR A 258 -25.54 -6.65 -15.42
C TYR A 258 -26.81 -5.87 -15.77
N GLU A 259 -27.67 -5.58 -14.81
CA GLU A 259 -28.91 -4.84 -15.06
C GLU A 259 -28.65 -3.42 -15.54
N HIS A 260 -27.75 -2.70 -14.89
CA HIS A 260 -27.36 -1.34 -15.30
C HIS A 260 -26.69 -1.33 -16.69
N LEU A 261 -25.89 -2.35 -17.00
CA LEU A 261 -25.17 -2.42 -18.27
C LEU A 261 -26.07 -2.85 -19.43
N VAL A 262 -26.85 -3.92 -19.24
CA VAL A 262 -27.60 -4.61 -20.30
C VAL A 262 -29.03 -4.12 -20.45
N LYS A 263 -29.74 -3.87 -19.33
CA LYS A 263 -31.19 -3.62 -19.36
C LYS A 263 -31.53 -2.12 -19.36
N GLU A 264 -30.82 -1.32 -18.58
CA GLU A 264 -31.13 0.09 -18.43
C GLU A 264 -30.97 0.90 -19.72
N ALA A 265 -31.60 2.08 -19.74
CA ALA A 265 -31.57 3.02 -20.87
C ALA A 265 -31.91 2.35 -22.22
N ARG A 266 -32.83 1.37 -22.18
CA ARG A 266 -33.31 0.58 -23.33
C ARG A 266 -32.18 -0.18 -24.04
N GLY A 267 -31.19 -0.67 -23.29
CA GLY A 267 -30.09 -1.49 -23.83
C GLY A 267 -29.07 -0.73 -24.69
N ARG A 268 -29.13 0.61 -24.73
CA ARG A 268 -28.33 1.46 -25.63
C ARG A 268 -26.80 1.33 -25.52
N ARG A 269 -26.30 0.64 -24.49
CA ARG A 269 -24.87 0.57 -24.16
C ARG A 269 -24.14 -0.53 -24.93
N LEU A 270 -24.88 -1.56 -25.35
CA LEU A 270 -24.37 -2.76 -26.01
C LEU A 270 -25.13 -2.98 -27.31
N PHE A 271 -24.41 -3.40 -28.35
CA PHE A 271 -24.99 -3.66 -29.66
C PHE A 271 -24.54 -5.04 -30.17
N PRO A 272 -25.30 -6.12 -29.85
CA PRO A 272 -24.90 -7.49 -30.18
C PRO A 272 -24.65 -7.76 -31.67
N ALA A 273 -25.40 -7.09 -32.54
CA ALA A 273 -25.25 -7.24 -34.00
C ALA A 273 -23.95 -6.62 -34.56
N SER A 274 -23.30 -5.73 -33.80
CA SER A 274 -22.02 -5.11 -34.13
C SER A 274 -21.31 -4.72 -32.82
N PRO A 275 -20.72 -5.71 -32.11
CA PRO A 275 -20.15 -5.54 -30.78
C PRO A 275 -19.18 -4.37 -30.69
N GLU A 276 -18.33 -4.19 -31.70
CA GLU A 276 -17.34 -3.12 -31.83
C GLU A 276 -17.95 -1.71 -31.81
N ASN A 277 -19.23 -1.56 -32.18
CA ASN A 277 -19.99 -0.31 -32.13
C ASN A 277 -20.75 -0.11 -30.82
N SER A 278 -20.61 -1.01 -29.85
CA SER A 278 -21.16 -0.84 -28.50
C SER A 278 -20.53 0.37 -27.81
N LEU A 279 -21.35 1.23 -27.20
CA LEU A 279 -20.85 2.40 -26.47
C LEU A 279 -19.85 2.02 -25.37
N LEU A 280 -20.02 0.85 -24.75
CA LEU A 280 -19.05 0.30 -23.80
C LEU A 280 -17.64 0.21 -24.42
N LEU A 281 -17.51 -0.47 -25.55
CA LEU A 281 -16.22 -0.67 -26.22
C LEU A 281 -15.67 0.62 -26.82
N LEU A 282 -16.52 1.43 -27.46
CA LEU A 282 -16.11 2.70 -28.06
C LEU A 282 -15.56 3.69 -27.02
N LYS A 283 -16.20 3.79 -25.84
CA LYS A 283 -15.71 4.67 -24.76
C LYS A 283 -14.51 4.08 -24.04
N ALA A 284 -14.48 2.77 -23.80
CA ALA A 284 -13.36 2.12 -23.12
C ALA A 284 -12.07 2.19 -23.97
N THR A 285 -12.17 2.07 -25.29
CA THR A 285 -11.01 2.19 -26.19
C THR A 285 -10.61 3.63 -26.50
N GLY A 286 -11.42 4.61 -26.09
CA GLY A 286 -11.21 6.02 -26.42
C GLY A 286 -11.58 6.39 -27.86
N ALA A 287 -12.20 5.49 -28.64
CA ALA A 287 -12.74 5.78 -29.96
C ALA A 287 -13.88 6.82 -29.91
N LEU A 288 -14.59 6.89 -28.79
CA LEU A 288 -15.48 7.99 -28.45
C LEU A 288 -15.00 8.73 -27.19
N PRO A 289 -15.20 10.07 -27.12
CA PRO A 289 -14.87 10.84 -25.93
C PRO A 289 -15.49 10.25 -24.66
N HIS A 290 -14.64 10.07 -23.66
CA HIS A 290 -14.99 9.53 -22.36
C HIS A 290 -14.23 10.29 -21.26
N GLY A 291 -14.95 10.83 -20.27
CA GLY A 291 -14.34 11.60 -19.19
C GLY A 291 -13.36 10.78 -18.34
N GLY A 292 -13.50 9.46 -18.30
CA GLY A 292 -12.54 8.55 -17.66
C GLY A 292 -11.29 8.25 -18.50
N GLY A 293 -11.19 8.75 -19.73
CA GLY A 293 -10.10 8.43 -20.67
C GLY A 293 -10.20 7.03 -21.28
N LYS A 294 -9.16 6.64 -22.00
CA LYS A 294 -8.95 5.28 -22.53
C LYS A 294 -8.64 4.33 -21.37
N ARG A 295 -9.33 3.18 -21.35
CA ARG A 295 -9.27 2.14 -20.31
C ARG A 295 -8.97 0.75 -20.85
N LEU A 296 -9.16 0.53 -22.14
CA LEU A 296 -8.87 -0.73 -22.82
C LEU A 296 -8.14 -0.46 -24.13
N ASP A 297 -7.20 -1.33 -24.48
CA ASP A 297 -6.63 -1.38 -25.82
C ASP A 297 -7.56 -2.12 -26.77
N LYS A 298 -7.72 -1.60 -27.98
CA LYS A 298 -8.41 -2.32 -29.06
C LYS A 298 -7.65 -3.63 -29.33
N ASP A 299 -8.39 -4.71 -29.55
CA ASP A 299 -7.86 -6.05 -29.85
C ASP A 299 -7.07 -6.71 -28.69
N SER A 300 -7.08 -6.12 -27.50
CA SER A 300 -6.62 -6.78 -26.27
C SER A 300 -7.50 -7.99 -25.92
N ASP A 301 -6.99 -8.91 -25.10
CA ASP A 301 -7.77 -10.07 -24.66
C ASP A 301 -9.08 -9.66 -23.95
N ASP A 302 -9.00 -8.65 -23.08
CA ASP A 302 -10.16 -8.11 -22.37
C ASP A 302 -11.18 -7.48 -23.34
N TYR A 303 -10.70 -6.78 -24.38
CA TYR A 303 -11.55 -6.26 -25.46
C TYR A 303 -12.23 -7.38 -26.24
N ASN A 304 -11.48 -8.39 -26.65
CA ASN A 304 -11.99 -9.52 -27.43
C ASN A 304 -12.98 -10.35 -26.62
N LEU A 305 -12.75 -10.53 -25.32
CA LEU A 305 -13.67 -11.23 -24.41
C LEU A 305 -14.98 -10.46 -24.24
N LEU A 306 -14.91 -9.13 -24.04
CA LEU A 306 -16.09 -8.27 -24.00
C LEU A 306 -16.86 -8.29 -25.32
N ALA A 307 -16.16 -8.16 -26.46
CA ALA A 307 -16.79 -8.20 -27.78
C ALA A 307 -17.46 -9.55 -28.06
N ARG A 308 -16.80 -10.65 -27.67
CA ARG A 308 -17.35 -12.01 -27.74
C ARG A 308 -18.60 -12.13 -26.88
N TRP A 309 -18.54 -11.74 -25.61
CA TRP A 309 -19.70 -11.76 -24.71
C TRP A 309 -20.89 -10.97 -25.27
N ILE A 310 -20.63 -9.79 -25.85
CA ILE A 310 -21.67 -8.98 -26.51
C ILE A 310 -22.26 -9.73 -27.72
N SER A 311 -21.42 -10.35 -28.55
CA SER A 311 -21.85 -11.12 -29.73
C SER A 311 -22.66 -12.38 -29.37
N GLU A 312 -22.40 -12.96 -28.21
CA GLU A 312 -23.12 -14.14 -27.68
C GLU A 312 -24.51 -13.78 -27.13
N GLY A 313 -24.93 -12.51 -27.23
CA GLY A 313 -26.19 -12.06 -26.66
C GLY A 313 -26.10 -11.74 -25.16
N MET A 314 -24.87 -11.47 -24.67
CA MET A 314 -24.59 -11.02 -23.31
C MET A 314 -25.06 -12.01 -22.25
N PRO A 315 -24.73 -13.31 -22.32
CA PRO A 315 -25.16 -14.27 -21.30
C PRO A 315 -24.69 -13.86 -19.90
N TYR A 316 -25.57 -14.03 -18.90
CA TYR A 316 -25.18 -13.78 -17.50
C TYR A 316 -24.31 -14.91 -16.95
N GLY A 317 -24.70 -16.16 -17.19
CA GLY A 317 -24.19 -17.34 -16.49
C GLY A 317 -25.31 -18.05 -15.74
N LYS A 318 -25.04 -19.26 -15.25
CA LYS A 318 -25.99 -20.07 -14.47
C LYS A 318 -25.64 -19.99 -12.99
N THR A 319 -26.64 -20.17 -12.13
CA THR A 319 -26.43 -20.24 -10.67
C THR A 319 -25.60 -21.46 -10.25
N SER A 320 -25.54 -22.49 -11.10
CA SER A 320 -24.70 -23.67 -10.92
C SER A 320 -23.27 -23.49 -11.44
N ASP A 321 -22.97 -22.38 -12.13
CA ASP A 321 -21.62 -22.17 -12.64
C ASP A 321 -20.65 -21.98 -11.46
N PRO A 322 -19.44 -22.51 -11.57
CA PRO A 322 -18.48 -22.45 -10.48
C PRO A 322 -18.05 -21.00 -10.24
N THR A 323 -17.79 -20.64 -8.98
CA THR A 323 -17.36 -19.29 -8.59
C THR A 323 -15.95 -19.34 -8.00
N VAL A 324 -15.27 -18.18 -7.94
CA VAL A 324 -13.91 -18.13 -7.40
C VAL A 324 -13.92 -18.38 -5.89
N ALA A 325 -13.32 -19.50 -5.47
CA ALA A 325 -13.18 -19.90 -4.08
C ALA A 325 -11.94 -19.27 -3.41
N ALA A 326 -10.83 -19.19 -4.13
CA ALA A 326 -9.59 -18.60 -3.65
C ALA A 326 -8.70 -18.13 -4.81
N ILE A 327 -7.71 -17.30 -4.51
CA ILE A 327 -6.61 -17.02 -5.44
C ILE A 327 -5.27 -17.30 -4.78
N GLU A 328 -4.28 -17.68 -5.58
CA GLU A 328 -2.89 -17.90 -5.19
C GLU A 328 -2.01 -17.02 -6.09
N VAL A 329 -0.99 -16.39 -5.51
CA VAL A 329 0.07 -15.68 -6.25
C VAL A 329 1.37 -16.45 -6.11
N LEU A 330 2.04 -16.67 -7.23
CA LEU A 330 3.34 -17.33 -7.31
C LEU A 330 4.39 -16.36 -7.89
N PRO A 331 5.60 -16.34 -7.31
CA PRO A 331 5.92 -16.86 -5.98
C PRO A 331 5.13 -16.11 -4.89
N THR A 332 5.04 -16.66 -3.68
CA THR A 332 4.43 -15.97 -2.53
C THR A 332 5.39 -14.98 -1.88
N GLU A 333 6.69 -15.28 -1.89
CA GLU A 333 7.74 -14.40 -1.40
C GLU A 333 9.05 -14.58 -2.16
N ARG A 334 9.88 -13.53 -2.17
CA ARG A 334 11.24 -13.54 -2.72
C ARG A 334 12.16 -12.64 -1.91
N THR A 335 13.40 -13.07 -1.74
CA THR A 335 14.52 -12.14 -1.46
C THR A 335 15.07 -11.70 -2.81
N MET A 336 15.11 -10.40 -3.08
CA MET A 336 15.43 -9.82 -4.39
C MET A 336 16.57 -8.80 -4.28
N PRO A 337 17.39 -8.63 -5.32
CA PRO A 337 18.39 -7.57 -5.36
C PRO A 337 17.72 -6.20 -5.59
N LEU A 338 18.48 -5.13 -5.35
CA LEU A 338 18.11 -3.78 -5.79
C LEU A 338 17.86 -3.76 -7.31
N GLY A 339 16.84 -3.01 -7.74
CA GLY A 339 16.46 -2.96 -9.15
C GLY A 339 15.90 -4.28 -9.72
N GLY A 340 15.73 -5.31 -8.88
CA GLY A 340 15.32 -6.65 -9.29
C GLY A 340 13.94 -6.71 -9.94
N GLU A 341 13.73 -7.73 -10.75
CA GLU A 341 12.50 -7.92 -11.53
C GLU A 341 11.88 -9.29 -11.22
N GLN A 342 10.56 -9.38 -11.25
CA GLN A 342 9.81 -10.60 -10.95
C GLN A 342 8.51 -10.65 -11.75
N GLN A 343 8.30 -11.72 -12.52
CA GLN A 343 7.00 -12.12 -13.05
C GLN A 343 6.20 -12.80 -11.94
N LEU A 344 5.00 -12.31 -11.67
CA LEU A 344 4.01 -12.98 -10.84
C LEU A 344 3.06 -13.79 -11.72
N VAL A 345 2.58 -14.90 -11.19
CA VAL A 345 1.49 -15.71 -11.76
C VAL A 345 0.37 -15.76 -10.75
N VAL A 346 -0.86 -15.50 -11.18
CA VAL A 346 -2.04 -15.52 -10.31
C VAL A 346 -2.99 -16.59 -10.80
N MET A 347 -3.34 -17.49 -9.90
CA MET A 347 -4.24 -18.59 -10.19
C MET A 347 -5.52 -18.44 -9.39
N ALA A 348 -6.67 -18.52 -10.06
CA ALA A 348 -7.96 -18.60 -9.42
C ALA A 348 -8.37 -20.06 -9.28
N ARG A 349 -8.69 -20.49 -8.05
CA ARG A 349 -9.32 -21.78 -7.78
C ARG A 349 -10.82 -21.57 -7.67
N TYR A 350 -11.58 -22.32 -8.45
CA TYR A 350 -13.03 -22.27 -8.46
C TYR A 350 -13.66 -23.31 -7.54
N THR A 351 -14.94 -23.16 -7.23
CA THR A 351 -15.69 -24.04 -6.31
C THR A 351 -15.86 -25.48 -6.80
N ASP A 352 -15.71 -25.73 -8.11
CA ASP A 352 -15.70 -27.08 -8.69
C ASP A 352 -14.29 -27.71 -8.70
N GLY A 353 -13.30 -27.02 -8.15
CA GLY A 353 -11.91 -27.44 -8.11
C GLY A 353 -11.11 -27.10 -9.38
N SER A 354 -11.75 -26.55 -10.41
CA SER A 354 -11.05 -26.05 -11.61
C SER A 354 -10.18 -24.85 -11.26
N ILE A 355 -9.14 -24.63 -12.08
CA ILE A 355 -8.13 -23.62 -11.83
C ILE A 355 -7.80 -22.92 -13.13
N GLU A 356 -7.76 -21.60 -13.08
CA GLU A 356 -7.49 -20.77 -14.25
C GLU A 356 -6.41 -19.75 -13.92
N ASP A 357 -5.56 -19.45 -14.90
CA ASP A 357 -4.67 -18.31 -14.83
C ASP A 357 -5.49 -17.01 -14.96
N VAL A 358 -5.36 -16.15 -13.96
CA VAL A 358 -5.99 -14.83 -13.91
C VAL A 358 -4.94 -13.74 -13.78
N THR A 359 -3.68 -14.02 -14.11
CA THR A 359 -2.54 -13.11 -14.00
C THR A 359 -2.81 -11.79 -14.69
N ARG A 360 -3.36 -11.85 -15.91
CA ARG A 360 -3.68 -10.65 -16.68
C ARG A 360 -5.04 -10.04 -16.35
N SER A 361 -5.84 -10.68 -15.51
CA SER A 361 -7.15 -10.18 -15.07
C SER A 361 -7.13 -9.66 -13.63
N ALA A 362 -6.06 -9.94 -12.88
CA ALA A 362 -5.83 -9.45 -11.54
C ALA A 362 -5.35 -7.99 -11.52
N LEU A 363 -5.59 -7.33 -10.40
CA LEU A 363 -5.08 -6.01 -10.06
C LEU A 363 -3.90 -6.15 -9.09
N TYR A 364 -2.83 -5.40 -9.31
CA TYR A 364 -1.60 -5.42 -8.51
C TYR A 364 -1.35 -4.04 -7.89
N GLU A 365 -1.21 -4.00 -6.57
CA GLU A 365 -1.05 -2.75 -5.81
C GLU A 365 0.09 -2.91 -4.79
N PRO A 366 1.31 -2.43 -5.11
CA PRO A 366 2.38 -2.28 -4.13
C PRO A 366 1.95 -1.34 -3.00
N ASN A 367 2.22 -1.72 -1.75
CA ASN A 367 1.97 -0.87 -0.59
C ASN A 367 2.90 0.36 -0.54
N ASP A 368 4.09 0.25 -1.15
CA ASP A 368 5.04 1.33 -1.34
C ASP A 368 5.40 1.47 -2.84
N LYS A 369 4.96 2.58 -3.44
CA LYS A 369 5.18 2.88 -4.87
C LYS A 369 6.57 3.45 -5.16
N GLU A 370 7.30 3.87 -4.13
CA GLU A 370 8.69 4.32 -4.25
C GLU A 370 9.66 3.14 -4.24
N MET A 371 9.23 1.99 -3.70
CA MET A 371 10.02 0.74 -3.70
C MET A 371 9.71 -0.19 -4.88
N ALA A 372 8.47 -0.25 -5.36
CA ALA A 372 8.11 -1.14 -6.45
C ALA A 372 7.01 -0.60 -7.37
N ARG A 373 7.06 -1.03 -8.63
CA ARG A 373 5.98 -0.86 -9.60
C ARG A 373 5.60 -2.20 -10.21
N SER A 374 4.31 -2.40 -10.43
CA SER A 374 3.75 -3.54 -11.15
C SER A 374 2.98 -3.09 -12.39
N ASP A 375 2.95 -3.93 -13.42
CA ASP A 375 2.07 -3.74 -14.58
C ASP A 375 0.90 -4.73 -14.59
N GLU A 376 0.01 -4.57 -15.57
CA GLU A 376 -1.19 -5.41 -15.76
C GLU A 376 -0.88 -6.86 -16.18
N THR A 377 0.38 -7.17 -16.45
CA THR A 377 0.85 -8.50 -16.84
C THR A 377 1.38 -9.29 -15.66
N GLY A 378 1.29 -8.75 -14.45
CA GLY A 378 1.87 -9.34 -13.25
C GLY A 378 3.38 -9.16 -13.14
N TYR A 379 3.98 -8.29 -13.96
CA TYR A 379 5.42 -8.04 -13.90
C TYR A 379 5.73 -6.90 -12.94
N LEU A 380 6.61 -7.21 -12.00
CA LEU A 380 7.07 -6.36 -10.93
C LEU A 380 8.51 -5.92 -11.19
N LYS A 381 8.77 -4.63 -10.97
CA LYS A 381 10.12 -4.07 -10.92
C LYS A 381 10.32 -3.34 -9.60
N LEU A 382 11.38 -3.71 -8.90
CA LEU A 382 11.86 -3.01 -7.71
C LEU A 382 12.75 -1.83 -8.12
N PHE A 383 12.87 -0.86 -7.22
CA PHE A 383 13.76 0.28 -7.37
C PHE A 383 14.99 0.16 -6.44
N GLU A 384 15.72 1.25 -6.28
CA GLU A 384 17.00 1.31 -5.57
C GLU A 384 16.85 1.55 -4.05
N GLN A 385 15.80 0.98 -3.44
CA GLN A 385 15.54 1.13 -2.01
C GLN A 385 15.50 -0.24 -1.31
N PRO A 386 16.30 -0.46 -0.26
CA PRO A 386 16.22 -1.66 0.55
C PRO A 386 14.98 -1.63 1.46
N GLY A 387 14.52 -2.81 1.87
CA GLY A 387 13.37 -2.98 2.75
C GLY A 387 12.41 -4.06 2.26
N ASP A 388 11.19 -4.03 2.80
CA ASP A 388 10.12 -4.94 2.38
C ASP A 388 9.03 -4.21 1.62
N VAL A 389 8.61 -4.82 0.52
CA VAL A 389 7.44 -4.39 -0.22
C VAL A 389 6.46 -5.54 -0.34
N ALA A 390 5.19 -5.24 -0.06
CA ALA A 390 4.08 -6.17 -0.23
C ALA A 390 3.25 -5.71 -1.42
N VAL A 391 3.02 -6.60 -2.37
CA VAL A 391 2.16 -6.36 -3.52
C VAL A 391 0.83 -7.06 -3.26
N MET A 392 -0.21 -6.28 -3.02
CA MET A 392 -1.57 -6.79 -2.93
C MET A 392 -2.03 -7.20 -4.33
N VAL A 393 -2.48 -8.44 -4.47
CA VAL A 393 -3.06 -8.98 -5.69
C VAL A 393 -4.54 -9.21 -5.45
N ARG A 394 -5.39 -8.61 -6.29
CA ARG A 394 -6.84 -8.72 -6.19
C ARG A 394 -7.43 -9.31 -7.46
N TYR A 395 -8.33 -10.26 -7.30
CA TYR A 395 -9.19 -10.75 -8.36
C TYR A 395 -10.57 -11.05 -7.79
N GLN A 396 -11.58 -10.34 -8.29
CA GLN A 396 -12.91 -10.26 -7.66
C GLN A 396 -12.81 -9.90 -6.16
N ALA A 397 -13.52 -10.62 -5.29
CA ALA A 397 -13.51 -10.44 -3.84
C ALA A 397 -12.33 -11.14 -3.13
N ARG A 398 -11.41 -11.76 -3.89
CA ARG A 398 -10.27 -12.50 -3.32
C ARG A 398 -9.01 -11.65 -3.36
N VAL A 399 -8.17 -11.83 -2.35
CA VAL A 399 -6.89 -11.12 -2.19
C VAL A 399 -5.81 -12.14 -1.87
N ALA A 400 -4.66 -12.01 -2.54
CA ALA A 400 -3.40 -12.66 -2.21
C ALA A 400 -2.30 -11.59 -2.10
N VAL A 401 -1.15 -11.96 -1.53
CA VAL A 401 -0.05 -11.01 -1.33
C VAL A 401 1.25 -11.67 -1.74
N PHE A 402 1.98 -11.01 -2.63
CA PHE A 402 3.39 -11.30 -2.88
C PHE A 402 4.26 -10.41 -1.99
N ARG A 403 5.33 -10.96 -1.40
CA ARG A 403 6.28 -10.21 -0.57
C ARG A 403 7.68 -10.24 -1.18
N ALA A 404 8.25 -9.08 -1.47
CA ALA A 404 9.66 -8.97 -1.80
C ALA A 404 10.43 -8.35 -0.63
N THR A 405 11.55 -8.98 -0.29
CA THR A 405 12.54 -8.46 0.64
C THR A 405 13.78 -8.06 -0.15
N VAL A 406 14.16 -6.80 -0.07
CA VAL A 406 15.42 -6.26 -0.59
C VAL A 406 16.36 -6.05 0.58
N PRO A 407 17.38 -6.91 0.77
CA PRO A 407 18.29 -6.77 1.91
C PRO A 407 19.06 -5.44 1.87
N LEU A 408 19.32 -4.88 3.05
CA LEU A 408 20.26 -3.77 3.22
C LEU A 408 21.71 -4.21 2.97
N GLY A 409 21.99 -5.52 3.14
CA GLY A 409 23.31 -6.10 2.89
C GLY A 409 24.29 -5.96 4.06
N ALA A 410 23.88 -5.45 5.23
CA ALA A 410 24.75 -5.39 6.39
C ALA A 410 24.88 -6.77 7.07
N PRO A 411 26.09 -7.19 7.45
CA PRO A 411 26.30 -8.52 8.03
C PRO A 411 25.64 -8.63 9.41
N VAL A 412 24.76 -9.62 9.56
CA VAL A 412 24.11 -9.96 10.84
C VAL A 412 24.90 -11.07 11.53
N ALA A 413 26.11 -10.73 12.00
CA ALA A 413 27.03 -11.69 12.60
C ALA A 413 26.59 -12.16 14.00
N HIS A 414 25.95 -11.29 14.77
CA HIS A 414 25.57 -11.54 16.15
C HIS A 414 24.13 -11.12 16.41
N LEU A 415 23.34 -12.06 16.91
CA LEU A 415 21.99 -11.85 17.42
C LEU A 415 22.01 -12.05 18.94
N PRO A 416 21.31 -11.22 19.72
CA PRO A 416 21.14 -11.51 21.14
C PRO A 416 20.31 -12.79 21.34
N PRO A 417 20.38 -13.44 22.52
CA PRO A 417 19.54 -14.59 22.82
C PRO A 417 18.06 -14.22 22.74
N ALA A 418 17.27 -15.01 22.02
CA ALA A 418 15.82 -14.84 21.98
C ALA A 418 15.23 -15.19 23.34
N LYS A 419 14.39 -14.31 23.90
CA LYS A 419 13.67 -14.56 25.15
C LYS A 419 12.29 -15.17 24.92
N ASN A 420 11.72 -14.96 23.73
CA ASN A 420 10.38 -15.42 23.38
C ASN A 420 10.23 -15.61 21.85
N LEU A 421 9.06 -16.10 21.44
CA LEU A 421 8.71 -16.32 20.04
C LEU A 421 8.79 -15.04 19.18
N ILE A 422 8.49 -13.87 19.74
CA ILE A 422 8.54 -12.60 19.01
C ILE A 422 10.00 -12.26 18.66
N ASP A 423 10.93 -12.46 19.59
CA ASP A 423 12.36 -12.26 19.32
C ASP A 423 12.86 -13.19 18.21
N GLU A 424 12.44 -14.46 18.20
CA GLU A 424 12.78 -15.40 17.13
C GLU A 424 12.30 -14.91 15.76
N LEU A 425 11.06 -14.42 15.68
CA LEU A 425 10.48 -13.88 14.46
C LEU A 425 11.20 -12.60 14.01
N VAL A 426 11.49 -11.70 14.94
CA VAL A 426 12.23 -10.45 14.68
C VAL A 426 13.65 -10.74 14.19
N PHE A 427 14.38 -11.64 14.86
CA PHE A 427 15.76 -11.96 14.50
C PHE A 427 15.85 -12.72 13.17
N LYS A 428 14.90 -13.63 12.90
CA LYS A 428 14.76 -14.25 11.58
C LYS A 428 14.61 -13.17 10.51
N LYS A 429 13.77 -12.15 10.77
CA LYS A 429 13.53 -11.08 9.82
C LYS A 429 14.75 -10.17 9.63
N LEU A 430 15.37 -9.72 10.72
CA LEU A 430 16.60 -8.92 10.70
C LEU A 430 17.72 -9.60 9.89
N LYS A 431 17.90 -10.91 10.07
CA LYS A 431 18.85 -11.70 9.28
C LYS A 431 18.48 -11.69 7.79
N ALA A 432 17.21 -11.91 7.45
CA ALA A 432 16.75 -11.91 6.06
C ALA A 432 16.90 -10.54 5.37
N VAL A 433 16.68 -9.44 6.07
CA VAL A 433 16.86 -8.08 5.52
C VAL A 433 18.31 -7.57 5.64
N GLY A 434 19.24 -8.37 6.20
CA GLY A 434 20.62 -7.94 6.41
C GLY A 434 20.72 -6.69 7.31
N MET A 435 19.98 -6.66 8.41
CA MET A 435 19.96 -5.54 9.36
C MET A 435 20.44 -6.02 10.74
N PRO A 436 21.63 -5.60 11.21
CA PRO A 436 22.10 -5.97 12.54
C PRO A 436 21.20 -5.37 13.63
N PRO A 437 20.91 -6.10 14.71
CA PRO A 437 20.14 -5.55 15.82
C PRO A 437 20.90 -4.42 16.51
N SER A 438 20.18 -3.46 17.06
CA SER A 438 20.78 -2.46 17.95
C SER A 438 21.30 -3.13 19.23
N GLY A 439 22.38 -2.59 19.78
CA GLY A 439 22.89 -3.02 21.09
C GLY A 439 21.86 -2.82 22.21
N ILE A 440 22.02 -3.58 23.29
CA ILE A 440 21.20 -3.41 24.50
C ILE A 440 21.44 -2.00 25.05
N SER A 441 20.37 -1.23 25.22
CA SER A 441 20.46 0.10 25.80
C SER A 441 20.89 0.04 27.27
N ASP A 442 21.52 1.11 27.75
CA ASP A 442 21.77 1.30 29.18
C ASP A 442 20.46 1.44 29.98
N ASP A 443 20.55 1.35 31.31
CA ASP A 443 19.38 1.34 32.20
C ASP A 443 18.61 2.67 32.21
N ALA A 444 19.29 3.81 32.11
CA ALA A 444 18.62 5.11 32.10
C ALA A 444 17.85 5.31 30.79
N THR A 445 18.46 4.91 29.66
CA THR A 445 17.82 4.91 28.34
C THR A 445 16.63 3.95 28.31
N PHE A 446 16.77 2.73 28.85
CA PHE A 446 15.70 1.75 28.94
C PHE A 446 14.53 2.29 29.76
N LEU A 447 14.78 2.77 30.98
CA LEU A 447 13.77 3.30 31.88
C LEU A 447 12.94 4.37 31.19
N ARG A 448 13.61 5.36 30.57
CA ARG A 448 12.93 6.45 29.87
C ARG A 448 12.08 5.95 28.69
N ARG A 449 12.62 5.06 27.86
CA ARG A 449 11.91 4.55 26.67
C ARG A 449 10.70 3.71 27.06
N ALA A 450 10.87 2.77 27.98
CA ALA A 450 9.79 1.91 28.45
C ALA A 450 8.65 2.72 29.09
N SER A 451 8.96 3.70 29.94
CA SER A 451 7.94 4.56 30.56
C SER A 451 7.16 5.38 29.53
N ILE A 452 7.83 5.94 28.52
CA ILE A 452 7.15 6.70 27.45
C ILE A 452 6.29 5.78 26.59
N ASP A 453 6.82 4.63 26.17
CA ASP A 453 6.16 3.76 25.20
C ASP A 453 4.95 3.02 25.81
N ILE A 454 5.05 2.64 27.08
CA ILE A 454 4.01 1.87 27.80
C ILE A 454 3.04 2.80 28.53
N ALA A 455 3.54 3.77 29.31
CA ALA A 455 2.73 4.63 30.18
C ALA A 455 2.49 6.05 29.64
N GLY A 456 3.12 6.43 28.51
CA GLY A 456 2.90 7.75 27.90
C GLY A 456 3.50 8.92 28.68
N ARG A 457 4.35 8.65 29.67
CA ARG A 457 4.98 9.67 30.53
C ARG A 457 6.45 9.36 30.80
N LEU A 458 7.17 10.36 31.33
CA LEU A 458 8.50 10.15 31.87
C LEU A 458 8.42 9.44 33.23
N PRO A 459 9.47 8.69 33.64
CA PRO A 459 9.59 8.21 35.01
C PRO A 459 9.67 9.42 35.96
N THR A 460 9.12 9.28 37.17
CA THR A 460 9.33 10.28 38.22
C THR A 460 10.78 10.24 38.72
N ALA A 461 11.19 11.27 39.47
CA ALA A 461 12.52 11.30 40.06
C ALA A 461 12.76 10.12 41.01
N GLU A 462 11.73 9.77 41.79
CA GLU A 462 11.76 8.66 42.74
C GLU A 462 11.83 7.30 42.03
N GLU A 463 11.00 7.09 41.00
CA GLU A 463 11.03 5.86 40.17
C GLU A 463 12.42 5.68 39.54
N ALA A 464 13.01 6.76 39.00
CA ALA A 464 14.33 6.71 38.40
C ALA A 464 15.43 6.40 39.42
N GLN A 465 15.41 7.03 40.58
CA GLN A 465 16.38 6.75 41.65
C GLN A 465 16.30 5.29 42.10
N GLN A 466 15.09 4.77 42.32
CA GLN A 466 14.87 3.38 42.74
C GLN A 466 15.36 2.39 41.67
N PHE A 467 14.96 2.58 40.42
CA PHE A 467 15.33 1.67 39.33
C PHE A 467 16.83 1.66 39.03
N LEU A 468 17.50 2.82 39.09
CA LEU A 468 18.94 2.93 38.85
C LEU A 468 19.78 2.38 40.01
N ALA A 469 19.26 2.48 41.25
CA ALA A 469 19.88 1.88 42.42
C ALA A 469 19.72 0.35 42.46
N ASP A 470 18.62 -0.18 41.92
CA ASP A 470 18.35 -1.62 41.89
C ASP A 470 19.39 -2.41 41.08
N LYS A 471 19.92 -3.48 41.70
CA LYS A 471 20.93 -4.39 41.14
C LYS A 471 20.37 -5.74 40.76
N ASP A 472 19.07 -5.96 40.94
CA ASP A 472 18.41 -7.19 40.51
C ASP A 472 18.55 -7.37 38.99
N PRO A 473 19.10 -8.50 38.50
CA PRO A 473 19.19 -8.76 37.06
C PRO A 473 17.83 -8.81 36.36
N GLY A 474 16.73 -9.06 37.09
CA GLY A 474 15.35 -9.07 36.61
C GLY A 474 14.61 -7.73 36.72
N LYS A 475 15.26 -6.64 37.15
CA LYS A 475 14.59 -5.35 37.38
C LYS A 475 13.86 -4.77 36.16
N ARG A 476 14.37 -5.04 34.94
CA ARG A 476 13.74 -4.57 33.70
C ARG A 476 12.38 -5.21 33.47
N ASP A 477 12.28 -6.51 33.69
CA ASP A 477 11.04 -7.27 33.51
C ASP A 477 10.02 -6.83 34.57
N LYS A 478 10.44 -6.69 35.83
CA LYS A 478 9.60 -6.16 36.92
C LYS A 478 9.08 -4.73 36.64
N TRP A 479 9.93 -3.89 36.05
CA TRP A 479 9.53 -2.53 35.68
C TRP A 479 8.48 -2.53 34.55
N ILE A 480 8.64 -3.40 33.55
CA ILE A 480 7.64 -3.59 32.49
C ILE A 480 6.31 -4.05 33.09
N ASP A 481 6.32 -5.04 33.99
CA ASP A 481 5.10 -5.52 34.67
C ASP A 481 4.42 -4.40 35.46
N THR A 482 5.21 -3.57 36.15
CA THR A 482 4.71 -2.40 36.88
C THR A 482 4.04 -1.41 35.94
N LEU A 483 4.65 -1.11 34.79
CA LEU A 483 4.10 -0.17 33.82
C LEU A 483 2.83 -0.71 33.15
N VAL A 484 2.83 -1.96 32.70
CA VAL A 484 1.67 -2.58 32.05
C VAL A 484 0.50 -2.75 33.03
N GLY A 485 0.78 -2.98 34.32
CA GLY A 485 -0.23 -3.02 35.38
C GLY A 485 -0.71 -1.65 35.88
N SER A 486 -0.19 -0.53 35.33
CA SER A 486 -0.51 0.81 35.82
C SER A 486 -1.77 1.40 35.17
N ALA A 487 -2.39 2.34 35.87
CA ALA A 487 -3.46 3.15 35.28
C ALA A 487 -2.95 3.99 34.09
N ASP A 488 -1.68 4.42 34.12
CA ASP A 488 -1.06 5.19 33.05
C ASP A 488 -1.04 4.42 31.73
N TYR A 489 -0.77 3.10 31.78
CA TYR A 489 -0.86 2.23 30.60
C TYR A 489 -2.29 2.22 30.03
N ALA A 490 -3.30 2.00 30.88
CA ALA A 490 -4.69 1.97 30.46
C ALA A 490 -5.11 3.30 29.83
N ASP A 491 -4.75 4.43 30.43
CA ASP A 491 -5.05 5.78 29.92
C ASP A 491 -4.36 6.04 28.57
N TYR A 492 -3.07 5.71 28.47
CA TYR A 492 -2.29 5.96 27.26
C TYR A 492 -2.73 5.07 26.10
N PHE A 493 -2.94 3.78 26.34
CA PHE A 493 -3.39 2.85 25.31
C PHE A 493 -4.86 3.05 24.94
N ALA A 494 -5.73 3.51 25.86
CA ALA A 494 -7.10 3.86 25.51
C ALA A 494 -7.16 4.99 24.47
N ASN A 495 -6.24 5.95 24.55
CA ASN A 495 -6.11 7.00 23.54
C ASN A 495 -5.64 6.47 22.18
N LYS A 496 -4.66 5.55 22.17
CA LYS A 496 -4.20 4.88 20.95
C LYS A 496 -5.33 4.08 20.29
N TRP A 497 -6.04 3.28 21.08
CA TRP A 497 -7.18 2.48 20.63
C TRP A 497 -8.36 3.35 20.18
N SER A 498 -8.66 4.45 20.88
CA SER A 498 -9.69 5.40 20.46
C SER A 498 -9.41 6.00 19.09
N ALA A 499 -8.15 6.27 18.76
CA ALA A 499 -7.77 6.71 17.41
C ALA A 499 -7.98 5.62 16.36
N LEU A 500 -7.54 4.39 16.65
CA LEU A 500 -7.68 3.23 15.75
C LEU A 500 -9.15 2.87 15.48
N LEU A 501 -9.97 2.85 16.53
CA LEU A 501 -11.40 2.57 16.48
C LEU A 501 -12.23 3.78 16.03
N ARG A 502 -11.57 4.88 15.68
CA ARG A 502 -12.19 6.12 15.20
C ARG A 502 -13.29 6.61 16.16
N ASN A 503 -13.01 6.56 17.46
CA ASN A 503 -13.88 7.06 18.53
C ASN A 503 -13.96 8.60 18.48
N LYS A 504 -14.65 9.10 17.47
CA LYS A 504 -14.87 10.52 17.19
C LYS A 504 -16.19 10.67 16.44
N ARG A 505 -17.20 11.20 17.13
CA ARG A 505 -18.49 11.56 16.53
C ARG A 505 -18.46 13.01 16.04
N THR A 506 -19.12 13.30 14.93
CA THR A 506 -19.16 14.64 14.31
C THR A 506 -20.13 15.59 15.00
N ASP A 507 -21.15 15.06 15.68
CA ASP A 507 -22.12 15.84 16.44
C ASP A 507 -21.64 16.06 17.88
N ALA A 508 -21.50 17.32 18.29
CA ALA A 508 -21.10 17.71 19.63
C ALA A 508 -22.05 17.18 20.73
N LYS A 509 -23.31 16.88 20.41
CA LYS A 509 -24.26 16.27 21.34
C LYS A 509 -23.90 14.83 21.72
N GLN A 510 -23.08 14.17 20.91
CA GLN A 510 -22.63 12.78 21.09
C GLN A 510 -21.31 12.69 21.86
N THR A 511 -20.87 13.80 22.49
CA THR A 511 -19.63 13.84 23.26
C THR A 511 -19.65 12.87 24.44
N ARG A 512 -20.79 12.73 25.13
CA ARG A 512 -20.94 11.75 26.22
C ARG A 512 -20.66 10.32 25.76
N ASN A 513 -21.16 9.97 24.58
CA ASN A 513 -20.98 8.64 23.98
C ASN A 513 -19.52 8.37 23.60
N THR A 514 -18.82 9.41 23.15
CA THR A 514 -17.36 9.32 22.89
C THR A 514 -16.59 9.01 24.18
N TYR A 515 -16.96 9.66 25.30
CA TYR A 515 -16.34 9.39 26.60
C TYR A 515 -16.73 8.03 27.17
N ALA A 516 -17.97 7.60 27.02
CA ALA A 516 -18.42 6.28 27.46
C ALA A 516 -17.63 5.17 26.76
N PHE A 517 -17.45 5.25 25.43
CA PHE A 517 -16.67 4.26 24.72
C PHE A 517 -15.18 4.32 25.07
N HIS A 518 -14.62 5.52 25.26
CA HIS A 518 -13.24 5.67 25.73
C HIS A 518 -13.04 5.03 27.11
N ALA A 519 -13.94 5.30 28.06
CA ALA A 519 -13.91 4.72 29.40
C ALA A 519 -13.98 3.19 29.34
N TRP A 520 -14.88 2.64 28.51
CA TRP A 520 -14.96 1.19 28.31
C TRP A 520 -13.66 0.60 27.73
N ILE A 521 -13.01 1.27 26.78
CA ILE A 521 -11.71 0.82 26.24
C ILE A 521 -10.65 0.84 27.35
N ARG A 522 -10.58 1.94 28.11
CA ARG A 522 -9.64 2.12 29.21
C ARG A 522 -9.82 1.04 30.27
N ASP A 523 -11.04 0.81 30.72
CA ASP A 523 -11.33 -0.18 31.75
C ASP A 523 -11.05 -1.59 31.24
N SER A 524 -11.33 -1.88 29.96
CA SER A 524 -10.93 -3.14 29.32
C SER A 524 -9.41 -3.36 29.35
N LEU A 525 -8.61 -2.32 29.15
CA LEU A 525 -7.15 -2.41 29.22
C LEU A 525 -6.66 -2.56 30.67
N LEU A 526 -7.26 -1.82 31.61
CA LEU A 526 -6.91 -1.86 33.02
C LEU A 526 -7.21 -3.22 33.66
N GLU A 527 -8.32 -3.85 33.27
CA GLU A 527 -8.71 -5.20 33.70
C GLU A 527 -7.96 -6.32 32.96
N ASN A 528 -7.06 -5.96 32.03
CA ASN A 528 -6.36 -6.89 31.16
C ASN A 528 -7.32 -7.84 30.43
N LYS A 529 -8.40 -7.28 29.86
CA LYS A 529 -9.43 -8.04 29.14
C LYS A 529 -8.77 -8.82 27.99
N PRO A 530 -9.04 -10.14 27.85
CA PRO A 530 -8.54 -10.93 26.73
C PRO A 530 -8.91 -10.30 25.39
N PHE A 531 -7.96 -10.28 24.46
CA PHE A 531 -8.12 -9.60 23.18
C PHE A 531 -9.29 -10.17 22.35
N ASP A 532 -9.51 -11.48 22.40
CA ASP A 532 -10.64 -12.14 21.71
C ASP A 532 -11.99 -11.65 22.25
N ARG A 533 -12.09 -11.42 23.57
CA ARG A 533 -13.28 -10.85 24.20
C ARG A 533 -13.47 -9.39 23.85
N PHE A 534 -12.40 -8.59 23.93
CA PHE A 534 -12.45 -7.17 23.55
C PHE A 534 -12.97 -7.00 22.12
N VAL A 535 -12.44 -7.77 21.16
CA VAL A 535 -12.88 -7.73 19.76
C VAL A 535 -14.31 -8.26 19.59
N ARG A 536 -14.67 -9.37 20.25
CA ARG A 536 -16.02 -9.94 20.18
C ARG A 536 -17.06 -8.92 20.67
N GLU A 537 -16.82 -8.31 21.83
CA GLU A 537 -17.72 -7.33 22.44
C GLU A 537 -17.95 -6.11 21.50
N ILE A 538 -16.93 -5.66 20.77
CA ILE A 538 -17.07 -4.61 19.74
C ILE A 538 -17.89 -5.09 18.54
N LEU A 539 -17.56 -6.25 17.98
CA LEU A 539 -18.20 -6.74 16.75
C LEU A 539 -19.67 -7.15 16.95
N THR A 540 -20.03 -7.56 18.17
CA THR A 540 -21.40 -7.97 18.52
C THR A 540 -22.17 -6.88 19.27
N ALA A 541 -21.60 -5.67 19.40
CA ALA A 541 -22.24 -4.57 20.10
C ALA A 541 -23.60 -4.23 19.47
N SER A 542 -24.63 -4.15 20.30
CA SER A 542 -25.98 -3.76 19.90
C SER A 542 -26.72 -3.17 21.10
N GLY A 543 -27.80 -2.44 20.84
CA GLY A 543 -28.60 -1.78 21.87
C GLY A 543 -28.23 -0.31 22.07
N ASP A 544 -28.47 0.20 23.28
CA ASP A 544 -28.15 1.57 23.65
C ASP A 544 -26.67 1.70 24.06
N ILE A 545 -26.06 2.83 23.72
CA ILE A 545 -24.66 3.13 23.99
C ILE A 545 -24.38 3.41 25.47
N GLU A 546 -25.40 3.80 26.24
CA GLU A 546 -25.26 3.98 27.69
C GLU A 546 -25.04 2.62 28.39
N ASP A 547 -25.69 1.57 27.90
CA ASP A 547 -25.58 0.20 28.43
C ASP A 547 -24.49 -0.62 27.73
N ASN A 548 -24.22 -0.32 26.46
CA ASN A 548 -23.24 -1.00 25.63
C ASN A 548 -22.37 0.01 24.86
N PRO A 549 -21.33 0.58 25.51
CA PRO A 549 -20.55 1.68 24.94
C PRO A 549 -19.84 1.37 23.62
N ALA A 550 -19.71 0.10 23.23
CA ALA A 550 -19.04 -0.31 22.00
C ALA A 550 -19.91 -0.18 20.72
N VAL A 551 -21.16 0.27 20.84
CA VAL A 551 -22.13 0.47 19.72
C VAL A 551 -21.76 1.61 18.75
#